data_AF-A0A534Q847-F1
#
_entry.id   AF-A0A534Q847-F1
#
_cell.length_a   1.000
_cell.length_b   1.000
_cell.length_c   1.000
_cell.angle_alpha   90.00
_cell.angle_beta   90.00
_cell.angle_gamma   90.00
#
_symmetry.space_group_name_H-M   'P 1'
#
loop_
_entity.id
_entity.type
_entity.pdbx_description
1 polymer ?
#
loop_
_entity_poly.entity_id
_entity_poly.type
_entity_poly.pdbx_seq_one_letter_code
_entity_poly.pdbx_strand_id
1 'polypeptide(L)'
;MVLGVLYEMRASDLDHLDLTEGVLIGNYRRVEVVAETLASAATRVAAQTFVSDRRDISLRPSTRYLACLIAGALEHGLPAAYVEWLRAVPACEESAEALSFRPLLDDALGRRR
;
A
#
# COMPACT_ATOMS: atom_id res chain seq x y z
N MET A 1 -10.21 -5.79 -10.52
CA MET A 1 -9.13 -4.93 -11.07
C MET A 1 -8.70 -3.99 -9.96
N VAL A 2 -7.40 -3.79 -9.76
CA VAL A 2 -6.83 -2.93 -8.69
C VAL A 2 -6.02 -1.84 -9.38
N LEU A 3 -6.14 -0.59 -8.91
CA LEU A 3 -5.32 0.52 -9.38
C LEU A 3 -4.28 0.90 -8.31
N GLY A 4 -3.13 1.36 -8.77
CA GLY A 4 -2.02 1.76 -7.91
C GLY A 4 -1.04 2.65 -8.66
N VAL A 5 0.09 2.91 -8.02
CA VAL A 5 1.16 3.77 -8.56
C VAL A 5 2.39 2.91 -8.80
N LEU A 6 2.98 3.04 -9.98
CA LEU A 6 4.26 2.40 -10.31
C LEU A 6 5.39 3.37 -9.94
N TYR A 7 6.36 2.87 -9.17
CA TYR A 7 7.58 3.58 -8.84
C TYR A 7 8.76 2.92 -9.55
N GLU A 8 9.66 3.74 -10.09
CA GLU A 8 10.97 3.30 -10.52
C GLU A 8 11.94 3.39 -9.34
N MET A 9 12.65 2.31 -9.06
CA MET A 9 13.58 2.21 -7.94
C MET A 9 14.76 1.31 -8.30
N ARG A 10 15.89 1.47 -7.60
CA ARG A 10 17.04 0.58 -7.81
C ARG A 10 16.75 -0.78 -7.17
N ALA A 11 17.30 -1.84 -7.75
CA ALA A 11 17.17 -3.18 -7.18
C ALA A 11 17.65 -3.26 -5.72
N SER A 12 18.71 -2.53 -5.37
CA SER A 12 19.20 -2.44 -3.98
C SER A 12 18.19 -1.81 -3.02
N ASP A 13 17.39 -0.84 -3.49
CA ASP A 13 16.37 -0.18 -2.67
C ASP A 13 15.18 -1.12 -2.42
N LEU A 14 14.93 -2.04 -3.36
CA LEU A 14 13.90 -3.07 -3.23
C LEU A 14 14.30 -4.16 -2.23
N ASP A 15 15.59 -4.52 -2.16
CA ASP A 15 16.11 -5.40 -1.12
C ASP A 15 16.00 -4.76 0.28
N HIS A 16 16.12 -3.43 0.37
CA HIS A 16 15.86 -2.70 1.61
C HIS A 16 14.37 -2.69 1.99
N LEU A 17 13.45 -2.61 1.01
CA LEU A 17 12.01 -2.76 1.24
C LEU A 17 11.64 -4.15 1.77
N ASP A 18 12.27 -5.22 1.26
CA ASP A 18 12.10 -6.57 1.82
C ASP A 18 12.45 -6.59 3.32
N LEU A 19 13.43 -5.80 3.77
CA LEU A 19 13.83 -5.73 5.18
C LEU A 19 12.89 -4.86 6.04
N THR A 20 12.29 -3.79 5.49
CA THR A 20 11.46 -2.83 6.25
C THR A 20 9.96 -3.15 6.26
N GLU A 21 9.42 -3.84 5.24
CA GLU A 21 8.00 -4.28 5.18
C GLU A 21 7.69 -5.48 6.11
N GLY A 22 8.63 -5.86 6.99
CA GLY A 22 8.40 -6.92 7.97
C GLY A 22 8.37 -8.33 7.35
N VAL A 23 9.13 -8.59 6.28
CA VAL A 23 9.40 -9.97 5.83
C VAL A 23 9.97 -10.82 6.99
N LEU A 24 10.71 -10.20 7.91
CA LEU A 24 11.22 -10.81 9.15
C LEU A 24 10.13 -11.28 10.15
N ILE A 25 8.85 -10.89 9.98
CA ILE A 25 7.71 -11.32 10.82
C ILE A 25 6.70 -12.19 10.03
N GLY A 26 6.94 -12.43 8.74
CA GLY A 26 6.17 -13.39 7.92
C GLY A 26 4.78 -12.93 7.45
N ASN A 27 4.51 -11.63 7.36
CA ASN A 27 3.17 -11.11 7.03
C ASN A 27 2.92 -10.89 5.53
N TYR A 28 3.96 -10.68 4.72
CA TYR A 28 3.85 -10.37 3.30
C TYR A 28 4.84 -11.19 2.47
N ARG A 29 4.45 -11.54 1.24
CA ARG A 29 5.34 -12.11 0.21
C ARG A 29 5.42 -11.19 -0.99
N ARG A 30 6.60 -11.15 -1.61
CA ARG A 30 6.81 -10.47 -2.88
C ARG A 30 6.24 -11.29 -4.03
N VAL A 31 5.54 -10.63 -4.95
CA VAL A 31 4.99 -11.23 -6.17
C VAL A 31 5.28 -10.34 -7.36
N GLU A 32 5.51 -10.97 -8.51
CA GLU A 32 5.58 -10.28 -9.79
C GLU A 32 4.16 -10.08 -10.33
N VAL A 33 3.90 -8.88 -10.86
CA VAL A 33 2.64 -8.51 -11.50
C VAL A 33 2.93 -7.82 -12.82
N VAL A 34 1.96 -7.88 -13.74
CA VAL A 34 1.98 -7.09 -14.96
C VAL A 34 0.98 -5.95 -14.81
N ALA A 35 1.48 -4.73 -14.82
CA ALA A 35 0.66 -3.53 -14.74
C ALA A 35 0.44 -2.94 -16.13
N GLU A 36 -0.75 -2.42 -16.37
CA GLU A 36 -1.10 -1.66 -17.57
C GLU A 36 -1.25 -0.18 -17.21
N THR A 37 -0.73 0.71 -18.06
CA THR A 37 -0.84 2.14 -17.80
C THR A 37 -2.25 2.64 -18.02
N LEU A 38 -2.73 3.56 -17.18
CA LEU A 38 -4.07 4.15 -17.35
C LEU A 38 -4.21 4.95 -18.65
N ALA A 39 -3.11 5.53 -19.15
CA ALA A 39 -3.09 6.29 -20.40
C ALA A 39 -3.14 5.39 -21.65
N SER A 40 -2.66 4.16 -21.54
CA SER A 40 -2.64 3.20 -22.65
C SER A 40 -2.55 1.77 -22.12
N ALA A 41 -3.58 0.98 -22.40
CA ALA A 41 -3.60 -0.46 -22.11
C ALA A 41 -2.55 -1.25 -22.92
N ALA A 42 -1.95 -0.66 -23.96
CA ALA A 42 -0.94 -1.31 -24.78
C ALA A 42 0.43 -1.40 -24.08
N THR A 43 0.70 -0.52 -23.10
CA THR A 43 1.96 -0.53 -22.37
C THR A 43 1.82 -1.40 -21.12
N ARG A 44 2.50 -2.55 -21.15
CA ARG A 44 2.60 -3.49 -20.03
C ARG A 44 3.97 -3.36 -19.37
N VAL A 45 3.97 -3.23 -18.05
CA VAL A 45 5.17 -3.10 -17.23
C VAL A 45 5.20 -4.27 -16.24
N ALA A 46 6.27 -5.06 -16.28
CA ALA A 46 6.54 -6.03 -15.22
C ALA A 46 6.98 -5.27 -13.96
N ALA A 47 6.31 -5.54 -12.85
CA ALA A 47 6.54 -4.86 -11.59
C ALA A 47 6.50 -5.85 -10.43
N GLN A 48 7.04 -5.44 -9.29
CA GLN A 48 6.97 -6.22 -8.06
C GLN A 48 6.03 -5.52 -7.06
N THR A 49 5.30 -6.32 -6.30
CA THR A 49 4.44 -5.83 -5.22
C THR A 49 4.42 -6.84 -4.07
N PHE A 50 3.84 -6.44 -2.94
CA PHE A 50 3.78 -7.26 -1.73
C PHE A 50 2.32 -7.60 -1.42
N VAL A 51 2.07 -8.87 -1.12
CA VAL A 51 0.74 -9.36 -0.78
C VAL A 51 0.79 -10.16 0.51
N SER A 52 -0.21 -9.97 1.37
CA SER A 52 -0.36 -10.80 2.57
C SER A 52 -1.14 -12.07 2.27
N ASP A 53 -0.65 -13.19 2.81
CA ASP A 53 -1.39 -14.47 2.83
C ASP A 53 -2.43 -14.53 3.95
N ARG A 54 -2.34 -13.63 4.94
CA ARG A 54 -3.31 -13.56 6.03
C ARG A 54 -4.53 -12.79 5.55
N ARG A 55 -5.57 -13.54 5.19
CA ARG A 55 -6.88 -12.98 4.81
C ARG A 55 -7.88 -13.35 5.89
N ASP A 56 -8.22 -12.37 6.71
CA ASP A 56 -9.34 -12.44 7.64
C ASP A 56 -10.38 -11.41 7.21
N ILE A 57 -11.54 -11.90 6.80
CA ILE A 57 -12.65 -11.08 6.28
C ILE A 57 -13.27 -10.18 7.36
N SER A 58 -13.01 -10.46 8.64
CA SER A 58 -13.46 -9.63 9.75
C SER A 58 -12.62 -8.37 9.95
N LEU A 59 -11.39 -8.37 9.42
CA LEU A 59 -10.48 -7.23 9.54
C LEU A 59 -10.95 -6.06 8.68
N ARG A 60 -10.84 -4.86 9.24
CA ARG A 60 -11.12 -3.60 8.57
C ARG A 60 -9.88 -2.70 8.63
N PRO A 61 -9.61 -1.91 7.59
CA PRO A 61 -8.58 -0.89 7.68
C PRO A 61 -8.93 0.12 8.76
N SER A 62 -7.92 0.71 9.38
CA SER A 62 -8.18 1.84 10.27
C SER A 62 -8.57 3.08 9.49
N THR A 63 -9.34 3.99 10.11
CA THR A 63 -9.72 5.29 9.53
C THR A 63 -8.48 6.05 9.05
N ARG A 64 -7.39 6.03 9.82
CA ARG A 64 -6.11 6.66 9.46
C ARG A 64 -5.47 6.01 8.24
N TYR A 65 -5.38 4.68 8.21
CA TYR A 65 -4.78 3.96 7.08
C TYR A 65 -5.56 4.22 5.78
N LEU A 66 -6.89 4.16 5.84
CA LEU A 66 -7.73 4.45 4.68
C LEU A 66 -7.57 5.91 4.22
N ALA A 67 -7.45 6.86 5.14
CA ALA A 67 -7.17 8.26 4.81
C ALA A 67 -5.82 8.43 4.08
N CYS A 68 -4.78 7.69 4.48
CA CYS A 68 -3.50 7.68 3.76
C CYS A 68 -3.64 7.13 2.34
N LEU A 69 -4.38 6.04 2.14
CA LEU A 69 -4.63 5.49 0.80
C LEU A 69 -5.36 6.48 -0.10
N ILE A 70 -6.39 7.15 0.43
CA ILE A 70 -7.15 8.17 -0.31
C ILE A 70 -6.27 9.38 -0.65
N ALA A 71 -5.44 9.84 0.30
CA ALA A 71 -4.52 10.96 0.08
C ALA A 71 -3.51 10.64 -1.03
N GLY A 72 -2.86 9.47 -0.98
CA GLY A 72 -1.93 9.06 -2.04
C GLY A 72 -2.62 8.86 -3.39
N ALA A 73 -3.85 8.32 -3.40
CA ALA A 73 -4.63 8.18 -4.63
C ALA A 73 -4.95 9.53 -5.29
N LEU A 74 -5.30 10.54 -4.47
CA LEU A 74 -5.54 11.90 -4.93
C LEU A 74 -4.26 12.58 -5.42
N GLU A 75 -3.17 12.46 -4.65
CA GLU A 75 -1.86 13.04 -4.97
C GLU A 75 -1.34 12.56 -6.33
N HIS A 76 -1.50 11.27 -6.62
CA HIS A 76 -1.03 10.66 -7.86
C HIS A 76 -2.09 10.64 -8.99
N GLY A 77 -3.25 11.27 -8.79
CA GLY A 77 -4.25 11.44 -9.84
C GLY A 77 -4.94 10.14 -10.28
N LEU A 78 -5.14 9.18 -9.37
CA LEU A 78 -5.93 7.99 -9.67
C LEU A 78 -7.38 8.36 -10.06
N PRO A 79 -8.06 7.55 -10.90
CA PRO A 79 -9.41 7.85 -11.37
C PRO A 79 -10.39 8.12 -10.23
N ALA A 80 -11.24 9.13 -10.40
CA ALA A 80 -12.23 9.53 -9.38
C ALA A 80 -13.10 8.37 -8.90
N ALA A 81 -13.55 7.50 -9.82
CA ALA A 81 -14.33 6.31 -9.48
C ALA A 81 -13.59 5.34 -8.53
N TYR A 82 -12.26 5.26 -8.64
CA TYR A 82 -11.45 4.44 -7.74
C TYR A 82 -11.30 5.09 -6.36
N VAL A 83 -11.16 6.41 -6.32
CA VAL A 83 -11.14 7.17 -5.06
C VAL A 83 -12.49 7.06 -4.33
N GLU A 84 -13.61 7.14 -5.06
CA GLU A 84 -14.95 6.91 -4.49
C GLU A 84 -15.12 5.48 -3.97
N TRP A 85 -14.58 4.49 -4.69
CA TRP A 85 -14.56 3.11 -4.21
C TRP A 85 -13.77 2.97 -2.90
N LEU A 86 -12.60 3.61 -2.78
CA LEU A 86 -11.83 3.63 -1.52
C LEU A 86 -12.63 4.29 -0.38
N ARG A 87 -13.32 5.41 -0.64
CA ARG A 87 -14.15 6.12 0.35
C ARG A 87 -15.32 5.27 0.86
N ALA A 88 -15.81 4.32 0.07
CA ALA A 88 -16.89 3.42 0.44
C ALA A 88 -16.43 2.23 1.32
N VAL A 89 -15.12 2.01 1.48
CA VAL A 89 -14.60 0.90 2.29
C VAL A 89 -14.89 1.15 3.78
N PRO A 90 -15.57 0.21 4.49
CA PRO A 90 -15.80 0.35 5.92
C PRO A 90 -14.47 0.35 6.70
N ALA A 91 -14.25 1.39 7.50
CA ALA A 91 -13.09 1.54 8.37
C ALA A 91 -13.48 1.39 9.84
N CYS A 92 -12.49 1.17 10.70
CA CYS A 92 -12.64 1.19 12.15
C CYS A 92 -11.59 2.10 12.82
N GLU A 93 -11.80 2.43 14.09
CA GLU A 93 -10.77 3.11 14.87
C GLU A 93 -9.56 2.20 15.09
N GLU A 94 -8.38 2.81 15.24
CA GLU A 94 -7.15 2.06 15.54
C GLU A 94 -7.26 1.42 16.94
N SER A 95 -6.80 0.17 17.05
CA SER A 95 -6.69 -0.46 18.37
C SER A 95 -5.62 0.26 19.21
N ALA A 96 -5.75 0.18 20.54
CA ALA A 96 -4.74 0.74 21.45
C ALA A 96 -3.32 0.20 21.17
N GLU A 97 -3.24 -1.06 20.76
CA GLU A 97 -2.01 -1.72 20.34
C GLU A 97 -1.44 -1.06 19.07
N ALA A 98 -2.25 -0.88 18.01
CA ALA A 98 -1.80 -0.22 16.78
C ALA A 98 -1.33 1.22 17.02
N LEU A 99 -1.99 1.95 17.91
CA LEU A 99 -1.57 3.30 18.32
C LEU A 99 -0.21 3.30 19.01
N SER A 100 0.11 2.28 19.79
CA SER A 100 1.40 2.17 20.50
C SER A 100 2.58 1.92 19.56
N PHE A 101 2.37 1.22 18.45
CA PHE A 101 3.37 0.98 17.41
C PHE A 101 3.51 2.14 16.41
N ARG A 102 2.64 3.14 16.48
CA ARG A 102 2.58 4.24 15.51
C ARG A 102 3.88 5.04 15.37
N PRO A 103 4.57 5.45 16.45
CA PRO A 103 5.82 6.20 16.32
C PRO A 103 6.91 5.42 15.58
N LEU A 104 6.97 4.11 15.82
CA LEU A 104 7.92 3.22 15.14
C LEU A 104 7.66 3.14 13.63
N LEU A 105 6.39 3.03 13.24
CA LEU A 105 5.98 2.98 11.84
C LEU A 105 6.19 4.32 11.12
N ASP A 106 5.89 5.44 11.77
CA ASP A 106 6.08 6.78 11.19
C ASP A 106 7.57 7.09 10.96
N ASP A 107 8.46 6.66 11.87
CA ASP A 107 9.91 6.77 11.72
C ASP A 107 10.43 5.87 10.57
N ALA A 108 9.92 4.64 10.47
CA ALA A 108 10.29 3.70 9.40
C ALA A 108 9.85 4.18 8.00
N LEU A 109 8.69 4.83 7.91
CA LEU A 109 8.15 5.41 6.67
C LEU A 109 8.75 6.78 6.34
N GLY A 110 9.74 7.26 7.09
CA GLY A 110 10.52 8.43 6.72
C GLY A 110 9.72 9.73 6.65
N ARG A 111 8.69 9.92 7.50
CA ARG A 111 8.10 11.25 7.71
C ARG A 111 9.04 12.16 8.52
N ARG A 112 10.23 12.42 7.98
CA ARG A 112 11.01 13.60 8.33
C ARG A 112 10.32 14.80 7.69
N ARG A 113 9.70 15.60 8.57
CA ARG A 113 9.18 16.94 8.27
C ARG A 113 10.17 17.77 7.44
#